data_AF-A0A851UZU0-F1
#
_entry.id   AF-A0A851UZU0-F1
#
_cell.length_a   1.000
_cell.length_b   1.000
_cell.length_c   1.000
_cell.angle_alpha   90.00
_cell.angle_beta   90.00
_cell.angle_gamma   90.00
#
_symmetry.space_group_name_H-M   'P 1'
#
loop_
_entity.id
_entity.type
_entity.pdbx_description
1 polymer ?
#
loop_
_entity_poly.entity_id
_entity_poly.type
_entity_poly.pdbx_seq_one_letter_code
_entity_poly.pdbx_strand_id
1 'polypeptide(L)'
;HRDLSSQNVLVREDGTCAIGDFGLALALPPSRPGRAQAGTQRYLAPEILDESLDLRAWGRALRQADVYALALLLWEILSRCQALSP
;
A
#
# COMPACT_ATOMS: atom_id res chain seq x y z
N HIS A 1 5.62 2.60 -0.57
CA HIS A 1 5.30 2.43 0.86
C HIS A 1 5.52 0.98 1.27
N ARG A 2 4.96 0.03 0.51
CA ARG A 2 5.00 -1.43 0.72
C ARG A 2 4.15 -1.93 1.89
N ASP A 3 3.58 -1.04 2.68
CA ASP A 3 2.62 -1.40 3.73
C ASP A 3 1.53 -0.34 3.86
N LEU A 4 0.89 0.01 2.74
CA LEU A 4 -0.21 0.97 2.77
C LEU A 4 -1.48 0.23 3.24
N SER A 5 -2.04 0.65 4.38
CA SER A 5 -3.19 0.02 5.03
C SER A 5 -4.02 1.05 5.80
N SER A 6 -5.22 0.69 6.25
CA SER A 6 -6.07 1.60 7.03
C SER A 6 -5.47 1.98 8.38
N GLN A 7 -4.57 1.16 8.92
CA GLN A 7 -3.84 1.45 10.16
C GLN A 7 -2.72 2.48 9.94
N ASN A 8 -2.21 2.57 8.72
CA ASN A 8 -1.09 3.43 8.35
C ASN A 8 -1.54 4.74 7.68
N VAL A 9 -2.83 5.03 7.67
CA VAL A 9 -3.39 6.34 7.27
C VAL A 9 -3.93 7.04 8.52
N LEU A 10 -3.20 8.05 8.97
CA LEU A 10 -3.56 8.86 10.12
C LEU A 10 -4.50 9.99 9.69
N VAL A 11 -5.49 10.30 10.53
CA VAL A 11 -6.40 11.43 10.31
C VAL A 11 -6.11 12.49 11.37
N ARG A 12 -5.86 13.72 10.92
CA ARG A 12 -5.62 14.88 11.80
C ARG A 12 -6.93 15.49 12.27
N GLU A 13 -6.86 16.36 13.28
CA GLU A 13 -8.03 17.09 13.81
C GLU A 13 -8.72 17.95 12.74
N ASP A 14 -7.96 18.47 11.77
CA ASP A 14 -8.50 19.26 10.64
C ASP A 14 -9.12 18.41 9.52
N GLY A 15 -9.22 17.09 9.72
CA GLY A 15 -9.76 16.14 8.75
C GLY A 15 -8.82 15.78 7.60
N THR A 16 -7.59 16.29 7.59
CA THR A 16 -6.59 15.90 6.57
C THR A 16 -5.93 14.57 6.92
N CYS A 17 -5.54 13.82 5.89
CA CYS A 17 -4.89 12.53 6.05
C CYS A 17 -3.37 12.63 5.89
N ALA A 18 -2.64 11.81 6.66
CA ALA A 18 -1.20 11.63 6.52
C ALA A 18 -0.86 10.14 6.46
N ILE A 19 0.05 9.77 5.55
CA ILE A 19 0.58 8.40 5.48
C ILE A 19 1.68 8.26 6.54
N GLY A 20 1.60 7.20 7.34
CA GLY A 20 2.57 6.85 8.39
C GLY A 20 3.16 5.45 8.20
N ASP A 21 4.08 5.10 9.10
CA ASP A 21 4.83 3.82 9.14
C ASP A 21 5.62 3.47 7.87
N PHE A 22 6.81 4.04 7.77
CA PHE A 22 7.75 3.80 6.67
C PHE A 22 8.74 2.66 6.97
N GLY A 23 8.47 1.78 7.94
CA GLY A 23 9.40 0.69 8.33
C GLY A 23 9.73 -0.29 7.20
N LEU A 24 8.81 -0.45 6.23
CA LEU A 24 8.99 -1.26 5.04
C LEU A 24 9.26 -0.44 3.76
N ALA A 25 9.35 0.88 3.87
CA ALA A 25 9.57 1.74 2.72
C ALA A 25 10.94 1.49 2.06
N LEU A 26 10.99 1.69 0.75
CA LEU A 26 12.21 1.52 -0.03
C LEU A 26 12.42 2.78 -0.88
N ALA A 27 13.58 3.41 -0.76
CA ALA A 27 13.98 4.49 -1.64
C ALA A 27 14.25 3.94 -3.05
N LEU A 28 13.80 4.66 -4.07
CA LEU A 28 14.03 4.30 -5.48
C LEU A 28 14.99 5.31 -6.11
N PRO A 29 16.07 4.87 -6.78
CA PRO A 29 16.45 3.47 -7.01
C PRO A 29 16.96 2.79 -5.73
N PRO A 30 16.68 1.48 -5.55
CA PRO A 30 17.08 0.79 -4.33
C PRO A 30 18.59 0.51 -4.32
N SER A 31 19.23 0.73 -3.18
CA SER A 31 20.64 0.36 -2.98
C SER A 31 20.84 -1.16 -2.89
N ARG A 32 19.81 -1.89 -2.44
CA ARG A 32 19.71 -3.35 -2.44
C ARG A 32 18.26 -3.76 -2.73
N PRO A 33 18.02 -4.86 -3.48
CA PRO A 33 16.68 -5.40 -3.62
C PRO A 33 16.16 -5.82 -2.24
N GLY A 34 15.05 -5.22 -1.80
CA GLY A 34 14.36 -5.62 -0.56
C GLY A 34 13.62 -6.94 -0.75
N ARG A 35 13.08 -7.53 0.34
CA ARG A 35 12.15 -8.66 0.22
C ARG A 35 10.92 -8.27 -0.60
N ALA A 36 10.57 -9.02 -1.63
CA ALA A 36 9.39 -8.72 -2.46
C ALA A 36 8.10 -8.79 -1.63
N GLN A 37 8.00 -9.85 -0.82
CA GLN A 37 6.85 -10.16 0.01
C GLN A 37 7.01 -9.51 1.39
N ALA A 38 6.42 -8.33 1.55
CA ALA A 38 6.31 -7.62 2.83
C ALA A 38 5.08 -6.72 2.82
N GLY A 39 4.51 -6.49 3.99
CA GLY A 39 3.32 -5.66 4.18
C GLY A 39 2.14 -6.44 4.74
N THR A 40 1.05 -5.73 5.02
CA THR A 40 -0.19 -6.28 5.58
C THR A 40 -0.90 -7.15 4.54
N GLN A 41 -1.02 -8.46 4.81
CA GLN A 41 -1.49 -9.48 3.85
C GLN A 41 -2.78 -9.10 3.08
N ARG A 42 -3.74 -8.45 3.76
CA ARG A 42 -5.02 -8.05 3.18
C ARG A 42 -4.94 -6.94 2.13
N TYR A 43 -3.85 -6.17 2.12
CA TYR A 43 -3.62 -5.05 1.19
C TYR A 43 -2.58 -5.39 0.11
N LEU A 44 -2.00 -6.61 0.14
CA LEU A 44 -0.98 -7.01 -0.83
C LEU A 44 -1.58 -7.18 -2.22
N ALA A 45 -0.89 -6.63 -3.21
CA ALA A 45 -1.21 -6.79 -4.61
C ALA A 45 -1.04 -8.26 -5.05
N PRO A 46 -1.84 -8.75 -6.01
CA PRO A 46 -1.80 -10.15 -6.43
C PRO A 46 -0.41 -10.58 -6.90
N GLU A 47 0.33 -9.72 -7.60
CA GLU A 47 1.70 -9.99 -8.04
C GLU A 47 2.70 -10.20 -6.88
N ILE A 48 2.41 -9.64 -5.70
CA ILE A 48 3.21 -9.84 -4.48
C ILE A 48 2.82 -11.16 -3.80
N LEU A 49 1.53 -11.50 -3.83
CA LEU A 49 1.00 -12.75 -3.27
C LEU A 49 1.46 -13.97 -4.08
N ASP A 50 1.41 -13.87 -5.41
CA ASP A 50 1.77 -14.93 -6.35
C ASP A 50 3.28 -14.98 -6.64
N GLU A 51 4.08 -14.12 -5.98
CA GLU A 51 5.52 -14.00 -6.18
C GLU A 51 5.93 -13.76 -7.65
N SER A 52 5.04 -13.14 -8.43
CA SER A 52 5.15 -12.94 -9.88
C SER A 52 5.59 -11.53 -10.28
N LEU A 53 6.07 -10.75 -9.32
CA LEU A 53 6.61 -9.40 -9.53
C LEU A 53 7.69 -9.37 -10.62
N ASP A 54 7.58 -8.41 -11.53
CA ASP A 54 8.62 -8.15 -12.51
C ASP A 54 9.87 -7.58 -11.83
N LEU A 55 10.82 -8.47 -11.54
CA LEU A 55 12.10 -8.14 -10.93
C LEU A 55 12.97 -7.22 -11.81
N ARG A 56 12.74 -7.21 -13.13
CA ARG A 56 13.48 -6.35 -14.07
C ARG A 56 13.01 -4.90 -13.96
N ALA A 57 11.75 -4.69 -13.59
CA ALA A 57 11.13 -3.39 -13.39
C ALA A 57 10.72 -3.16 -11.92
N TRP A 58 11.51 -3.64 -10.96
CA TRP A 58 11.21 -3.67 -9.52
C TRP A 58 10.62 -2.35 -8.97
N GLY A 59 11.22 -1.20 -9.31
CA GLY A 59 10.74 0.11 -8.84
C GLY A 59 9.37 0.50 -9.40
N ARG A 60 9.02 0.08 -10.62
CA ARG A 60 7.69 0.28 -11.20
C ARG A 60 6.68 -0.67 -10.55
N ALA A 61 7.05 -1.94 -10.41
CA ALA A 61 6.20 -2.97 -9.83
C ALA A 61 5.80 -2.63 -8.38
N LEU A 62 6.74 -2.18 -7.55
CA LEU A 62 6.44 -1.75 -6.18
C LEU A 62 5.48 -0.54 -6.11
N ARG A 63 5.59 0.40 -7.05
CA ARG A 63 4.65 1.55 -7.13
C ARG A 63 3.25 1.08 -7.52
N GLN A 64 3.15 0.11 -8.43
CA GLN A 64 1.86 -0.46 -8.82
C GLN A 64 1.22 -1.22 -7.66
N ALA A 65 2.01 -1.94 -6.86
CA ALA A 65 1.53 -2.61 -5.66
C ALA A 65 1.00 -1.59 -4.61
N ASP A 66 1.67 -0.45 -4.42
CA ASP A 66 1.15 0.63 -3.56
C ASP A 66 -0.18 1.21 -4.09
N VAL A 67 -0.35 1.33 -5.41
CA VAL A 67 -1.60 1.79 -6.03
C VAL A 67 -2.73 0.78 -5.80
N TYR A 68 -2.44 -0.52 -5.88
CA TYR A 68 -3.41 -1.56 -5.55
C TYR A 68 -3.88 -1.46 -4.09
N ALA A 69 -2.94 -1.33 -3.15
CA ALA A 69 -3.26 -1.15 -1.73
C ALA A 69 -4.11 0.11 -1.48
N LEU A 70 -3.84 1.21 -2.19
CA LEU A 70 -4.66 2.42 -2.15
C LEU A 70 -6.08 2.18 -2.67
N ALA A 71 -6.24 1.40 -3.74
CA ALA A 71 -7.56 1.06 -4.27
C ALA A 71 -8.40 0.28 -3.24
N LEU A 72 -7.78 -0.64 -2.49
CA LEU A 72 -8.44 -1.36 -1.40
C LEU A 72 -8.84 -0.43 -0.25
N LEU A 73 -7.98 0.52 0.13
CA LEU A 73 -8.31 1.55 1.11
C LEU A 73 -9.55 2.37 0.70
N LEU A 74 -9.58 2.86 -0.53
CA LEU A 74 -10.71 3.62 -1.06
C LEU A 74 -11.98 2.75 -1.08
N TRP A 75 -11.87 1.50 -1.52
CA TRP A 75 -12.99 0.56 -1.49
C TRP A 75 -13.51 0.33 -0.07
N GLU A 76 -12.63 0.19 0.93
CA GLU A 76 -13.04 0.05 2.34
C GLU A 76 -13.79 1.27 2.85
N ILE A 77 -13.29 2.48 2.56
CA ILE A 77 -13.97 3.73 2.92
C ILE A 77 -15.37 3.76 2.31
N LEU A 78 -15.50 3.48 1.01
CA LEU A 78 -16.78 3.53 0.31
C LEU A 78 -17.76 2.43 0.73
N SER A 79 -17.27 1.25 1.09
CA SER A 79 -18.12 0.07 1.34
C SER A 79 -18.42 -0.19 2.81
N ARG A 80 -17.55 0.28 3.73
CA ARG A 80 -17.65 -0.03 5.17
C ARG A 80 -18.01 1.17 6.03
N CYS A 81 -17.88 2.39 5.51
CA CYS A 81 -18.43 3.56 6.19
C CYS A 81 -19.92 3.71 5.82
N GLN A 82 -20.80 3.16 6.64
CA GLN A 82 -22.25 3.27 6.46
C GLN A 82 -22.75 4.73 6.41
N ALA A 83 -22.02 5.67 7.03
CA ALA A 83 -22.32 7.10 6.96
C ALA A 83 -22.08 7.73 5.56
N LEU A 84 -21.37 7.03 4.67
CA LEU A 84 -21.10 7.45 3.28
C LEU A 84 -21.89 6.62 2.24
N SER A 85 -22.62 5.59 2.69
CA SER A 85 -23.51 4.82 1.82
C SER A 85 -24.83 5.59 1.66
N PRO A 86 -25.40 5.70 0.44
CA PRO A 86 -26.76 6.19 0.26
C PRO A 86 -27.80 5.29 0.93
#